data_AF-A0A1R2CKU5-F1
#
_entry.id   AF-A0A1R2CKU5-F1
#
_cell.length_a   1.000
_cell.length_b   1.000
_cell.length_c   1.000
_cell.angle_alpha   90.00
_cell.angle_beta   90.00
_cell.angle_gamma   90.00
#
_symmetry.space_group_name_H-M   'P 1'
#
loop_
_entity.id
_entity.type
_entity.pdbx_description
1 polymer ?
#
loop_
_entity_poly.entity_id
_entity_poly.type
_entity_poly.pdbx_seq_one_letter_code
_entity_poly.pdbx_strand_id
1 'polypeptide(L)'
;MLKDSFEGKIIRVDGFSNEEITCKLFSNDKLLDEFIAKSSHKPIQLSGKGIFRFVFESVSLTRSISLKLSLFQDDGAQWLPLLESNDFIETLPEETSAPRFLIVLCKSKALHIIEESGEISEDSSLSVSESEEIMPEIKLCDDFRDEPLPSQEIHEISQMSEPIDNQCNTQEFLESLESEFLDQSSIREEEHHEISEMDTSERLHKIWEPEISALNESQDRQSFELFKDPPNYKTMLDDLNLKYQQVCKLQEIQAARVAEYDMKFVKMFENHRDLVKRSKEREDSLIELVNEKEKEAHLAQEEILRLRSENSKFELENKTLKENNESLLKEIETVNPAPLLKEVAFLRKNIAELEKILANSYSKEFYEAKLVEKDQIITSMHRQLRNRPCESDTRESQNSSISIIDELDESVRFHAKSLNLLEPLIRDKEQMYIYGHRKLSLMLFNGNLMCRIGGTFKPFKEYMENYVLDTSVVRPLKKRFTLEQNIDKEYDFEHFKEAQAKTKQAAKPSRNVHVKRKSRS
;
A
#
# COMPACT_ATOMS: atom_id res chain seq x y z
N MET A 1 5.38 16.86 26.64
CA MET A 1 4.73 16.09 25.57
C MET A 1 4.14 17.03 24.53
N LEU A 2 4.55 16.90 23.26
CA LEU A 2 4.01 17.64 22.12
C LEU A 2 2.60 17.10 21.81
N LYS A 3 1.56 17.65 22.45
CA LYS A 3 0.19 17.42 21.99
C LYS A 3 0.05 18.07 20.62
N ASP A 4 -0.28 17.25 19.62
CA ASP A 4 -0.38 17.58 18.19
C ASP A 4 0.96 17.94 17.53
N SER A 5 1.74 16.95 17.08
CA SER A 5 2.81 17.15 16.10
C SER A 5 2.39 16.63 14.73
N PHE A 6 2.91 17.26 13.68
CA PHE A 6 2.73 16.86 12.30
C PHE A 6 4.08 16.50 11.71
N GLU A 7 4.11 15.43 10.91
CA GLU A 7 5.23 15.11 10.05
C GLU A 7 4.88 15.55 8.63
N GLY A 8 5.66 16.49 8.10
CA GLY A 8 5.46 17.09 6.79
C GLY A 8 6.54 16.71 5.79
N LYS A 9 6.17 16.44 4.54
CA LYS A 9 7.10 16.21 3.44
C LYS A 9 6.70 17.00 2.20
N ILE A 10 7.61 17.81 1.69
CA ILE A 10 7.41 18.50 0.41
C ILE A 10 7.72 17.51 -0.71
N ILE A 11 6.73 17.24 -1.56
CA ILE A 11 6.85 16.27 -2.66
C ILE A 11 7.26 16.95 -3.95
N ARG A 12 6.69 18.14 -4.22
CA ARG A 12 6.82 18.79 -5.52
C ARG A 12 6.70 20.29 -5.39
N VAL A 13 7.45 21.02 -6.22
CA VAL A 13 7.36 22.48 -6.38
C VAL A 13 7.19 22.77 -7.87
N ASP A 14 6.15 23.55 -8.20
CA ASP A 14 5.81 23.96 -9.56
C ASP A 14 5.91 25.49 -9.70
N GLY A 15 6.29 25.97 -10.89
CA GLY A 15 6.31 27.40 -11.23
C GLY A 15 7.64 28.13 -10.99
N PHE A 16 8.72 27.39 -10.73
CA PHE A 16 10.08 27.92 -10.74
C PHE A 16 10.81 27.43 -11.98
N SER A 17 11.83 28.17 -12.43
CA SER A 17 12.76 27.71 -13.46
C SER A 17 13.46 26.42 -12.98
N ASN A 18 14.08 25.67 -13.90
CA ASN A 18 14.75 24.39 -13.61
C ASN A 18 15.95 24.48 -12.64
N GLU A 19 16.20 25.65 -12.06
CA GLU A 19 17.22 25.90 -11.05
C GLU A 19 17.01 25.11 -9.75
N GLU A 20 18.05 25.06 -8.94
CA GLU A 20 17.99 24.59 -7.56
C GLU A 20 17.13 25.57 -6.74
N ILE A 21 16.13 25.03 -6.05
CA ILE A 21 15.19 25.82 -5.25
C ILE A 21 15.46 25.47 -3.79
N THR A 22 15.83 26.47 -3.01
CA THR A 22 16.04 26.34 -1.58
C THR A 22 14.75 26.69 -0.84
N CYS A 23 14.32 25.83 0.08
CA CYS A 23 13.19 26.06 0.95
C CYS A 23 13.69 26.33 2.37
N LYS A 24 13.34 27.49 2.91
CA LYS A 24 13.57 27.89 4.31
C LYS A 24 12.25 27.82 5.05
N LEU A 25 12.22 27.05 6.14
CA LEU A 25 11.05 26.90 6.98
C LEU A 25 11.23 27.71 8.26
N PHE A 26 10.28 28.59 8.55
CA PHE A 26 10.22 29.36 9.77
C PHE A 26 9.02 28.96 10.63
N SER A 27 9.15 29.04 11.95
CA SER A 27 8.05 28.97 12.91
C SER A 27 8.12 30.17 13.84
N ASN A 28 7.05 30.96 13.87
CA ASN A 28 6.98 32.22 14.63
C ASN A 28 8.23 33.10 14.41
N ASP A 29 8.57 33.33 13.14
CA ASP A 29 9.74 34.11 12.68
C ASP A 29 11.12 33.54 13.03
N LYS A 30 11.21 32.34 13.62
CA LYS A 30 12.47 31.63 13.85
C LYS A 30 12.71 30.59 12.76
N LEU A 31 13.88 30.63 12.13
CA LEU A 31 14.30 29.60 11.16
C LEU A 31 14.40 28.24 11.87
N LEU A 32 13.66 27.26 11.36
CA LEU A 32 13.65 25.88 11.85
C LEU A 32 14.56 24.98 11.02
N ASP A 33 14.45 25.06 9.69
CA ASP A 33 15.17 24.18 8.77
C ASP A 33 15.39 24.86 7.40
N GLU A 34 16.42 24.42 6.68
CA GLU A 34 16.76 24.88 5.33
C GLU A 34 17.22 23.68 4.48
N PHE A 35 16.57 23.48 3.33
CA PHE A 35 16.86 22.35 2.46
C PHE A 35 16.53 22.62 1.00
N ILE A 36 17.11 21.83 0.10
CA ILE A 36 16.84 21.91 -1.35
C ILE A 36 15.55 21.16 -1.66
N ALA A 37 14.52 21.86 -2.15
CA ALA A 37 13.16 21.34 -2.25
C ALA A 37 13.00 20.16 -3.23
N LYS A 38 13.85 20.07 -4.25
CA LYS A 38 13.80 18.97 -5.25
C LYS A 38 14.51 17.69 -4.79
N SER A 39 15.46 17.78 -3.85
CA SER A 39 16.29 16.65 -3.40
C SER A 39 16.03 16.23 -1.95
N SER A 40 15.27 17.04 -1.19
CA SER A 40 14.90 16.71 0.18
C SER A 40 13.88 15.57 0.23
N HIS A 41 14.33 14.41 0.66
CA HIS A 41 13.44 13.31 1.06
C HIS A 41 13.17 13.28 2.56
N LYS A 42 13.79 14.18 3.32
CA LYS A 42 13.77 14.20 4.78
C LYS A 42 12.41 14.72 5.28
N PRO A 43 11.70 13.96 6.12
CA PRO A 43 10.49 14.44 6.76
C PRO A 43 10.81 15.57 7.74
N ILE A 44 9.90 16.53 7.84
CA ILE A 44 10.02 17.72 8.67
C ILE A 44 9.03 17.58 9.82
N GLN A 45 9.51 17.68 11.06
CA GLN A 45 8.65 17.65 12.23
C GLN A 45 8.15 19.07 12.54
N LEU A 46 6.84 19.24 12.57
CA LEU A 46 6.17 20.52 12.79
C LEU A 46 5.29 20.44 14.04
N SER A 47 5.34 21.46 14.90
CA SER A 47 4.40 21.57 16.02
C SER A 47 3.02 21.98 15.54
N GLY A 48 1.94 21.35 16.03
CA GLY A 48 0.57 21.71 15.67
C GLY A 48 0.15 23.12 16.11
N LYS A 49 0.96 23.78 16.96
CA LYS A 49 0.79 25.17 17.38
C LYS A 49 1.84 26.06 16.70
N GLY A 50 1.41 27.25 16.27
CA GLY A 50 2.28 28.28 15.68
C GLY A 50 1.88 28.68 14.27
N ILE A 51 2.55 29.71 13.75
CA ILE A 51 2.46 30.11 12.35
C ILE A 51 3.74 29.63 11.66
N PHE A 52 3.57 28.85 10.61
CA PHE A 52 4.66 28.32 9.80
C PHE A 52 4.77 29.11 8.52
N ARG A 53 5.98 29.53 8.18
CA ARG A 53 6.28 30.24 6.94
C ARG A 53 7.28 29.45 6.10
N PHE A 54 6.85 29.05 4.92
CA PHE A 54 7.69 28.40 3.92
C PHE A 54 8.16 29.46 2.94
N VAL A 55 9.46 29.65 2.80
CA VAL A 55 10.08 30.60 1.87
C VAL A 55 10.87 29.81 0.84
N PHE A 56 10.49 29.93 -0.44
CA PHE A 56 11.19 29.31 -1.55
C PHE A 56 11.99 30.36 -2.30
N GLU A 57 13.29 30.11 -2.44
CA GLU A 57 14.25 30.99 -3.10
C GLU A 57 14.89 30.25 -4.28
N SER A 58 14.84 30.87 -5.46
CA SER A 58 15.69 30.57 -6.61
C SER A 58 16.54 31.80 -6.95
N VAL A 59 17.41 31.71 -7.97
CA VAL A 59 18.27 32.83 -8.40
C VAL A 59 17.43 34.03 -8.86
N SER A 60 16.25 33.76 -9.41
CA SER A 60 15.39 34.76 -10.06
C SER A 60 14.11 35.10 -9.29
N LEU A 61 13.68 34.27 -8.34
CA LEU A 61 12.38 34.40 -7.72
C LEU A 61 12.38 33.96 -6.25
N THR A 62 11.82 34.81 -5.39
CA THR A 62 11.51 34.47 -4.00
C THR A 62 10.01 34.53 -3.78
N ARG A 63 9.44 33.47 -3.20
CA ARG A 63 8.02 33.42 -2.83
C ARG A 63 7.86 32.81 -1.45
N SER A 64 6.79 33.17 -0.75
CA SER A 64 6.49 32.59 0.53
C SER A 64 5.01 32.29 0.73
N ILE A 65 4.73 31.39 1.68
CA ILE A 65 3.41 31.20 2.26
C ILE A 65 3.56 31.04 3.78
N SER A 66 2.68 31.69 4.53
CA SER A 66 2.51 31.63 5.97
C SER A 66 1.15 31.00 6.27
N LEU A 67 1.09 30.02 7.17
CA LEU A 67 -0.15 29.32 7.50
C LEU A 67 -0.13 28.71 8.90
N LYS A 68 -1.31 28.38 9.42
CA LYS A 68 -1.46 27.59 10.65
C LYS A 68 -1.72 26.12 10.28
N LEU A 69 -1.06 25.18 10.95
CA LEU A 69 -1.28 23.75 10.68
C LEU A 69 -2.66 23.25 11.13
N SER A 70 -3.36 24.02 11.98
CA SER A 70 -4.76 23.76 12.34
C SER A 70 -5.73 23.82 11.14
N LEU A 71 -5.29 24.32 9.99
CA LEU A 71 -6.07 24.30 8.75
C LEU A 71 -6.23 22.90 8.16
N PHE A 72 -5.34 21.97 8.51
CA PHE A 72 -5.41 20.58 8.07
C PHE A 72 -6.22 19.77 9.08
N GLN A 73 -7.39 19.29 8.67
CA GLN A 73 -8.26 18.46 9.51
C GLN A 73 -7.82 16.99 9.50
N ASP A 74 -7.35 16.52 8.35
CA ASP A 74 -7.01 15.13 8.08
C ASP A 74 -5.59 15.00 7.51
N ASP A 75 -5.05 13.78 7.60
CA ASP A 75 -3.80 13.41 6.95
C ASP A 75 -3.99 13.42 5.43
N GLY A 76 -3.04 13.99 4.68
CA GLY A 76 -3.19 14.07 3.24
C GLY A 76 -2.16 14.92 2.51
N ALA A 77 -2.33 14.96 1.19
CA ALA A 77 -1.54 15.77 0.28
C ALA A 77 -2.32 17.03 -0.10
N GLN A 78 -1.72 18.21 0.04
CA GLN A 78 -2.36 19.48 -0.28
C GLN A 78 -1.44 20.37 -1.12
N TRP A 79 -2.01 20.95 -2.17
CA TRP A 79 -1.34 22.01 -2.93
C TRP A 79 -1.51 23.36 -2.21
N LEU A 80 -0.39 24.07 -2.05
CA LEU A 80 -0.33 25.37 -1.41
C LEU A 80 0.24 26.42 -2.39
N PRO A 81 -0.39 27.60 -2.52
CA PRO A 81 0.07 28.65 -3.41
C PRO A 81 1.30 29.36 -2.84
N LEU A 82 2.17 29.86 -3.71
CA LEU A 82 3.33 30.66 -3.31
C LEU A 82 3.09 32.12 -3.71
N LEU A 83 3.00 33.00 -2.70
CA LEU A 83 2.55 34.38 -2.87
C LEU A 83 3.76 35.33 -2.95
N GLU A 84 3.55 36.45 -3.65
CA GLU A 84 4.53 37.55 -3.79
C GLU A 84 4.47 38.53 -2.61
N SER A 85 3.26 38.77 -2.10
CA SER A 85 2.94 39.69 -1.01
C SER A 85 1.73 39.15 -0.23
N ASN A 86 1.63 39.51 1.06
CA ASN A 86 0.63 38.96 2.00
C ASN A 86 0.60 37.44 2.00
N ASP A 87 1.65 36.84 2.54
CA ASP A 87 1.85 35.40 2.45
C ASP A 87 0.95 34.58 3.39
N PHE A 88 0.13 35.20 4.24
CA PHE A 88 -0.70 34.48 5.19
C PHE A 88 -2.02 33.98 4.58
N ILE A 89 -2.26 32.67 4.65
CA ILE A 89 -3.54 32.05 4.27
C ILE A 89 -4.36 31.65 5.51
N GLU A 90 -5.64 32.03 5.49
CA GLU A 90 -6.61 31.68 6.54
C GLU A 90 -7.44 30.44 6.21
N THR A 91 -7.52 30.08 4.93
CA THR A 91 -8.31 28.94 4.44
C THR A 91 -7.54 28.21 3.35
N LEU A 92 -7.64 26.88 3.30
CA LEU A 92 -7.02 26.09 2.25
C LEU A 92 -7.76 26.30 0.92
N PRO A 93 -7.08 26.72 -0.16
CA PRO A 93 -7.70 26.85 -1.47
C PRO A 93 -7.98 25.49 -2.11
N GLU A 94 -9.14 25.34 -2.78
CA GLU A 94 -9.49 24.14 -3.53
C GLU A 94 -8.61 23.98 -4.79
N GLU A 95 -8.33 25.10 -5.48
CA GLU A 95 -7.46 25.14 -6.65
C GLU A 95 -6.39 26.21 -6.49
N THR A 96 -5.15 25.89 -6.86
CA THR A 96 -3.99 26.80 -6.78
C THR A 96 -3.32 26.91 -8.14
N SER A 97 -3.05 28.12 -8.62
CA SER A 97 -2.20 28.33 -9.80
C SER A 97 -0.71 28.28 -9.42
N ALA A 98 0.16 28.04 -10.39
CA ALA A 98 1.60 28.19 -10.17
C ALA A 98 1.97 29.68 -9.94
N PRO A 99 2.98 30.00 -9.10
CA PRO A 99 3.84 29.05 -8.38
C PRO A 99 3.16 28.43 -7.16
N ARG A 100 3.41 27.14 -6.92
CA ARG A 100 2.78 26.34 -5.86
C ARG A 100 3.65 25.16 -5.46
N PHE A 101 3.42 24.59 -4.28
CA PHE A 101 4.08 23.34 -3.86
C PHE A 101 3.08 22.35 -3.28
N LEU A 102 3.41 21.07 -3.39
CA LEU A 102 2.65 19.95 -2.84
C LEU A 102 3.34 19.48 -1.57
N ILE A 103 2.62 19.54 -0.45
CA ILE A 103 3.07 19.01 0.83
C ILE A 103 2.16 17.85 1.25
N VAL A 104 2.75 16.80 1.79
CA VAL A 104 2.03 15.74 2.52
C VAL A 104 2.23 15.96 4.00
N LEU A 105 1.14 15.99 4.75
CA LEU A 105 1.13 16.13 6.19
C LEU A 105 0.47 14.90 6.81
N CYS A 106 1.17 14.28 7.76
CA CYS A 106 0.67 13.19 8.58
C CYS A 106 0.65 13.66 10.03
N LYS A 107 -0.53 13.67 10.66
CA LYS A 107 -0.67 13.95 12.08
C LYS A 107 -0.05 12.81 12.86
N SER A 108 1.01 13.11 13.61
CA SER A 108 1.60 12.15 14.52
C SER A 108 0.59 11.88 15.63
N LYS A 109 -0.10 10.74 15.53
CA LYS A 109 -0.86 10.23 16.66
C LYS A 109 0.17 9.87 17.71
N ALA A 110 0.33 10.73 18.72
CA ALA A 110 0.97 10.31 19.94
C ALA A 110 0.22 9.07 20.38
N LEU A 111 0.85 7.90 20.20
CA LEU A 111 0.37 6.67 20.82
C LEU A 111 0.25 7.04 22.28
N HIS A 112 -0.98 7.05 22.80
CA HIS A 112 -1.17 7.13 24.23
C HIS A 112 -0.29 6.03 24.79
N ILE A 113 0.83 6.44 25.39
CA ILE A 113 1.58 5.59 26.28
C ILE A 113 0.49 5.14 27.24
N ILE A 114 0.21 3.84 27.19
CA ILE A 114 -0.69 3.19 28.13
C ILE A 114 0.03 3.41 29.45
N GLU A 115 -0.31 4.50 30.15
CA GLU A 115 0.00 4.63 31.56
C GLU A 115 -0.70 3.44 32.20
N GLU A 116 0.10 2.41 32.50
CA GLU A 116 -0.32 1.26 33.27
C GLU A 116 -1.09 1.81 34.47
N SER A 117 -2.34 1.42 34.52
CA SER A 117 -3.33 1.91 35.45
C SER A 117 -2.78 1.70 36.86
N GLY A 118 -2.39 2.78 37.51
CA GLY A 118 -2.11 2.79 38.94
C GLY A 118 -3.27 2.12 39.66
N GLU A 119 -2.91 1.11 40.46
CA GLU A 119 -3.80 0.18 41.12
C GLU A 119 -4.97 0.88 41.80
N ILE A 120 -6.17 0.37 41.50
CA ILE A 120 -7.40 0.70 42.20
C ILE A 120 -7.27 0.13 43.62
N SER A 121 -6.97 0.99 44.59
CA SER A 121 -7.19 0.68 46.00
C SER A 121 -8.70 0.78 46.28
N GLU A 122 -9.37 -0.37 46.32
CA GLU A 122 -10.68 -0.51 46.93
C GLU A 122 -10.55 -0.29 48.45
N ASP A 123 -11.07 0.82 48.97
CA ASP A 123 -11.81 0.86 50.23
C ASP A 123 -12.30 2.29 50.57
N SER A 124 -13.61 2.52 50.42
CA SER A 124 -14.51 3.06 51.46
C SER A 124 -15.71 3.80 50.89
N SER A 125 -16.85 3.40 51.43
CA SER A 125 -18.19 3.94 51.31
C SER A 125 -18.37 5.37 51.85
N LEU A 126 -19.24 6.14 51.19
CA LEU A 126 -20.14 7.18 51.73
C LEU A 126 -19.51 8.39 52.46
N SER A 127 -19.47 9.56 51.82
CA SER A 127 -20.52 10.59 51.92
C SER A 127 -20.15 11.94 51.28
N VAL A 128 -21.19 12.58 50.76
CA VAL A 128 -21.38 13.94 50.24
C VAL A 128 -20.65 15.05 51.02
N SER A 129 -19.93 15.95 50.32
CA SER A 129 -20.30 17.39 50.14
C SER A 129 -19.16 18.21 49.53
N GLU A 130 -19.55 19.22 48.74
CA GLU A 130 -18.74 20.30 48.13
C GLU A 130 -17.80 20.99 49.13
N SER A 131 -16.58 21.32 48.69
CA SER A 131 -15.93 22.65 48.76
C SER A 131 -14.41 22.51 48.79
N GLU A 132 -13.76 23.25 47.89
CA GLU A 132 -12.46 23.92 47.99
C GLU A 132 -11.26 23.25 48.70
N GLU A 133 -10.14 23.39 47.98
CA GLU A 133 -8.81 23.74 48.49
C GLU A 133 -7.75 22.65 48.77
N ILE A 134 -6.61 22.88 48.08
CA ILE A 134 -5.22 22.55 48.41
C ILE A 134 -4.65 21.26 47.79
N MET A 135 -3.99 21.44 46.64
CA MET A 135 -2.96 20.52 46.14
C MET A 135 -1.69 20.61 47.02
N PRO A 136 -1.00 19.49 47.29
CA PRO A 136 0.34 19.54 47.87
C PRO A 136 1.36 19.89 46.78
N GLU A 137 2.07 21.01 46.96
CA GLU A 137 3.28 21.32 46.19
C GLU A 137 4.38 20.30 46.51
N ILE A 138 4.75 19.47 45.54
CA ILE A 138 5.96 18.66 45.59
C ILE A 138 7.11 19.53 45.06
N LYS A 139 7.92 20.07 45.98
CA LYS A 139 9.20 20.71 45.65
C LYS A 139 10.21 19.63 45.31
N LEU A 140 10.54 19.49 44.03
CA LEU A 140 11.74 18.79 43.59
C LEU A 140 12.91 19.77 43.67
N CYS A 141 13.93 19.42 44.44
CA CYS A 141 15.19 20.15 44.52
C CYS A 141 15.92 20.03 43.18
N ASP A 142 16.05 21.16 42.47
CA ASP A 142 17.01 21.34 41.38
C ASP A 142 18.40 21.60 41.99
N ASP A 143 19.21 20.55 42.08
CA ASP A 143 20.65 20.66 42.34
C ASP A 143 21.40 19.60 41.52
N PHE A 144 21.46 19.78 40.20
CA PHE A 144 22.56 19.26 39.40
C PHE A 144 23.02 20.33 38.40
N ARG A 145 24.24 20.80 38.62
CA ARG A 145 24.94 21.79 37.82
C ARG A 145 25.35 21.18 36.48
N ASP A 146 25.06 21.92 35.41
CA ASP A 146 25.63 21.71 34.09
C ASP A 146 27.14 22.00 34.11
N GLU A 147 27.97 20.98 33.91
CA GLU A 147 29.33 21.13 33.39
C GLU A 147 29.30 20.92 31.87
N PRO A 148 29.74 21.90 31.06
CA PRO A 148 29.82 21.72 29.62
C PRO A 148 31.09 20.93 29.25
N LEU A 149 30.90 19.76 28.62
CA LEU A 149 31.99 19.04 27.96
C LEU A 149 32.43 19.79 26.69
N PRO A 150 33.74 19.78 26.36
CA PRO A 150 34.29 20.58 25.27
C PRO A 150 33.96 19.95 23.91
N SER A 151 33.47 20.80 23.00
CA SER A 151 33.34 20.52 21.58
C SER A 151 34.72 20.33 20.95
N GLN A 152 35.04 19.10 20.57
CA GLN A 152 36.20 18.80 19.71
C GLN A 152 35.76 18.77 18.25
N GLU A 153 36.44 19.59 17.46
CA GLU A 153 36.39 19.69 16.00
C GLU A 153 36.60 18.32 15.36
N ILE A 154 35.72 17.92 14.44
CA ILE A 154 36.02 16.88 13.45
C ILE A 154 36.08 17.57 12.09
N HIS A 155 37.32 17.91 11.71
CA HIS A 155 37.71 18.22 10.35
C HIS A 155 37.81 16.93 9.52
N GLU A 156 37.31 17.02 8.29
CA GLU A 156 37.78 16.33 7.09
C GLU A 156 38.23 14.86 7.19
N ILE A 157 37.34 13.93 6.80
CA ILE A 157 37.73 12.77 5.99
C ILE A 157 36.68 12.56 4.88
N SER A 158 36.84 13.33 3.81
CA SER A 158 36.31 12.99 2.49
C SER A 158 37.52 12.56 1.66
N GLN A 159 37.67 11.25 1.46
CA GLN A 159 38.32 10.56 0.33
C GLN A 159 38.69 9.13 0.75
N MET A 160 38.64 8.22 -0.22
CA MET A 160 38.98 6.78 -0.16
C MET A 160 37.77 5.84 0.07
N SER A 161 36.97 5.64 -0.98
CA SER A 161 36.16 4.44 -1.14
C SER A 161 36.87 3.48 -2.11
N GLU A 162 37.65 2.56 -1.56
CA GLU A 162 38.04 1.31 -2.24
C GLU A 162 37.03 0.20 -1.88
N PRO A 163 36.79 -0.78 -2.76
CA PRO A 163 35.86 -1.87 -2.51
C PRO A 163 36.55 -2.92 -1.62
N ILE A 164 36.10 -3.04 -0.38
CA ILE A 164 36.51 -4.14 0.50
C ILE A 164 35.53 -5.30 0.27
N ASP A 165 36.00 -6.33 -0.43
CA ASP A 165 35.49 -7.68 -0.32
C ASP A 165 35.70 -8.15 1.13
N ASN A 166 34.64 -8.13 1.94
CA ASN A 166 34.63 -8.77 3.25
C ASN A 166 33.42 -9.71 3.32
N GLN A 167 33.69 -10.99 3.04
CA GLN A 167 33.00 -12.12 3.65
C GLN A 167 33.24 -12.03 5.17
N CYS A 168 32.46 -11.22 5.86
CA CYS A 168 32.40 -11.26 7.32
C CYS A 168 31.34 -12.28 7.71
N ASN A 169 31.79 -13.27 8.47
CA ASN A 169 31.09 -14.48 8.86
C ASN A 169 29.94 -14.15 9.83
N THR A 170 28.83 -13.61 9.32
CA THR A 170 27.62 -13.28 10.09
C THR A 170 27.04 -14.48 10.83
N GLN A 171 27.38 -15.69 10.42
CA GLN A 171 26.94 -16.93 11.05
C GLN A 171 27.68 -17.24 12.37
N GLU A 172 28.99 -16.99 12.45
CA GLU A 172 29.74 -17.16 13.70
C GLU A 172 29.30 -16.17 14.79
N PHE A 173 28.89 -14.96 14.39
CA PHE A 173 28.36 -13.97 15.34
C PHE A 173 26.99 -14.36 15.89
N LEU A 174 26.12 -14.94 15.06
CA LEU A 174 24.80 -15.42 15.50
C LEU A 174 24.91 -16.67 16.38
N GLU A 175 25.81 -17.61 16.05
CA GLU A 175 26.06 -18.79 16.89
C GLU A 175 26.66 -18.41 18.26
N SER A 176 27.49 -17.37 18.33
CA SER A 176 28.01 -16.84 19.59
C SER A 176 26.90 -16.25 20.47
N LEU A 177 25.97 -15.48 19.88
CA LEU A 177 24.84 -14.88 20.60
C LEU A 177 23.84 -15.93 21.12
N GLU A 178 23.58 -16.99 20.35
CA GLU A 178 22.74 -18.10 20.81
C GLU A 178 23.36 -18.86 22.00
N SER A 179 24.68 -19.08 21.98
CA SER A 179 25.36 -19.73 23.10
C SER A 179 25.31 -18.92 24.39
N GLU A 180 25.43 -17.59 24.29
CA GLU A 180 25.43 -16.69 25.45
C GLU A 180 24.02 -16.55 26.06
N PHE A 181 22.97 -16.69 25.24
CA PHE A 181 21.59 -16.69 25.69
C PHE A 181 21.19 -18.01 26.38
N LEU A 182 21.68 -19.16 25.90
CA LEU A 182 21.44 -20.45 26.55
C LEU A 182 22.07 -20.51 27.94
N ASP A 183 23.30 -20.01 28.10
CA ASP A 183 23.98 -20.00 29.40
C ASP A 183 23.26 -19.11 30.43
N GLN A 184 22.74 -17.95 30.02
CA GLN A 184 21.96 -17.08 30.93
C GLN A 184 20.61 -17.68 31.33
N SER A 185 19.98 -18.48 30.46
CA SER A 185 18.73 -19.19 30.79
C SER A 185 18.96 -20.33 31.81
N SER A 186 20.08 -21.05 31.69
CA SER A 186 20.44 -22.13 32.61
C SER A 186 20.76 -21.61 34.03
N ILE A 187 21.44 -20.46 34.13
CA ILE A 187 21.78 -19.84 35.42
C ILE A 187 20.50 -19.37 36.16
N ARG A 188 19.51 -18.85 35.44
CA ARG A 188 18.21 -18.45 36.04
C ARG A 188 17.39 -19.63 36.53
N GLU A 189 17.44 -20.77 35.86
CA GLU A 189 16.74 -21.98 36.32
C GLU A 189 17.38 -22.57 37.59
N GLU A 190 18.71 -22.52 37.73
CA GLU A 190 19.41 -22.95 38.96
C GLU A 190 19.11 -22.03 40.17
N GLU A 191 19.11 -20.71 39.99
CA GLU A 191 18.80 -19.76 41.07
C GLU A 191 17.34 -19.90 41.57
N HIS A 192 16.39 -20.17 40.67
CA HIS A 192 15.01 -20.45 41.05
C HIS A 192 14.83 -21.80 41.76
N HIS A 193 15.68 -22.79 41.45
CA HIS A 193 15.63 -24.09 42.11
C HIS A 193 16.20 -24.03 43.53
N GLU A 194 17.26 -23.25 43.77
CA GLU A 194 17.87 -23.07 45.09
C GLU A 194 16.98 -22.24 46.05
N ILE A 195 16.23 -21.26 45.53
CA ILE A 195 15.26 -20.47 46.33
C ILE A 195 13.99 -21.30 46.65
N SER A 196 13.65 -22.28 45.81
CA SER A 196 12.48 -23.15 46.02
C SER A 196 12.72 -24.29 47.02
N GLU A 197 13.98 -24.66 47.30
CA GLU A 197 14.30 -25.79 48.19
C GLU A 197 14.50 -25.41 49.67
N MET A 198 14.65 -24.12 49.99
CA MET A 198 14.68 -23.72 51.39
C MET A 198 13.25 -23.62 51.93
N ASP A 199 12.77 -24.78 52.40
CA ASP A 199 11.44 -25.04 52.93
C ASP A 199 10.99 -23.90 53.85
N THR A 200 9.95 -23.18 53.43
CA THR A 200 9.37 -22.04 54.17
C THR A 200 9.03 -22.39 55.62
N SER A 201 8.80 -23.68 55.89
CA SER A 201 8.68 -24.30 57.22
C SER A 201 9.92 -24.09 58.11
N GLU A 202 11.12 -24.31 57.57
CA GLU A 202 12.39 -24.21 58.31
C GLU A 202 12.72 -22.76 58.71
N ARG A 203 12.39 -21.79 57.84
CA ARG A 203 12.54 -20.35 58.15
C ARG A 203 11.59 -19.90 59.26
N LEU A 204 10.33 -20.33 59.21
CA LEU A 204 9.35 -20.00 60.26
C LEU A 204 9.72 -20.66 61.59
N HIS A 205 10.19 -21.91 61.56
CA HIS A 205 10.62 -22.62 62.77
C HIS A 205 11.79 -21.92 63.49
N LYS A 206 12.79 -21.43 62.73
CA LYS A 206 13.93 -20.67 63.29
C LYS A 206 13.55 -19.33 63.90
N ILE A 207 12.51 -18.67 63.38
CA ILE A 207 12.06 -17.37 63.90
C ILE A 207 11.27 -17.56 65.20
N TRP A 208 10.51 -18.65 65.33
CA TRP A 208 9.57 -18.86 66.45
C TRP A 208 10.18 -19.66 67.62
N GLU A 209 11.26 -20.41 67.39
CA GLU A 209 11.93 -21.23 68.42
C GLU A 209 12.33 -20.46 69.71
N PRO A 210 12.92 -19.24 69.62
CA PRO A 210 13.31 -18.48 70.80
C PRO A 210 12.12 -18.01 71.64
N GLU A 211 11.01 -17.66 70.97
CA GLU A 211 9.80 -17.14 71.61
C GLU A 211 9.02 -18.24 72.34
N ILE A 212 8.95 -19.44 71.74
CA ILE A 212 8.37 -20.63 72.38
C ILE A 212 9.21 -21.07 73.59
N SER A 213 10.54 -21.01 73.49
CA SER A 213 11.45 -21.36 74.58
C SER A 213 11.34 -20.39 75.77
N ALA A 214 11.23 -19.09 75.49
CA ALA A 214 11.04 -18.07 76.53
C ALA A 214 9.70 -18.20 77.27
N LEU A 215 8.64 -18.63 76.58
CA LEU A 215 7.33 -18.85 77.21
C LEU A 215 7.37 -20.00 78.23
N ASN A 216 8.01 -21.12 77.86
CA ASN A 216 8.14 -22.30 78.72
C ASN A 216 8.96 -22.00 79.99
N GLU A 217 10.06 -21.24 79.88
CA GLU A 217 10.86 -20.85 81.05
C GLU A 217 10.11 -19.92 82.04
N SER A 218 9.17 -19.12 81.54
CA SER A 218 8.35 -18.24 82.39
C SER A 218 7.29 -19.01 83.19
N GLN A 219 6.78 -20.12 82.63
CA GLN A 219 5.72 -20.93 83.20
C GLN A 219 6.21 -21.85 84.33
N ASP A 220 7.46 -22.31 84.26
CA ASP A 220 8.11 -23.09 85.32
C ASP A 220 8.48 -22.25 86.56
N ARG A 221 8.61 -20.92 86.42
CA ARG A 221 8.90 -20.03 87.56
C ARG A 221 7.65 -19.63 88.35
N GLN A 222 6.48 -19.56 87.73
CA GLN A 222 5.23 -19.17 88.42
C GLN A 222 4.56 -20.33 89.18
N SER A 223 4.86 -21.58 88.83
CA SER A 223 4.22 -22.76 89.42
C SER A 223 4.74 -23.13 90.82
N PHE A 224 5.82 -22.49 91.30
CA PHE A 224 6.46 -22.86 92.57
C PHE A 224 6.05 -22.02 93.81
N GLU A 225 5.35 -20.90 93.66
CA GLU A 225 5.00 -20.02 94.81
C GLU A 225 3.53 -20.09 95.28
N LEU A 226 2.68 -20.91 94.66
CA LEU A 226 1.21 -20.84 94.83
C LEU A 226 0.56 -21.86 95.79
N PHE A 227 1.30 -22.47 96.73
CA PHE A 227 0.76 -23.51 97.63
C PHE A 227 0.84 -23.15 99.13
N LYS A 228 0.12 -22.10 99.57
CA LYS A 228 -0.04 -21.83 101.01
C LYS A 228 -1.46 -21.58 101.53
N ASP A 229 -2.47 -21.41 100.69
CA ASP A 229 -3.89 -21.37 101.11
C ASP A 229 -4.75 -22.16 100.13
N PRO A 230 -5.76 -22.95 100.56
CA PRO A 230 -6.61 -23.70 99.65
C PRO A 230 -7.50 -22.71 98.88
N PRO A 231 -7.24 -22.47 97.58
CA PRO A 231 -8.03 -21.52 96.82
C PRO A 231 -9.40 -22.13 96.55
N ASN A 232 -10.38 -21.29 96.26
CA ASN A 232 -11.67 -21.72 95.73
C ASN A 232 -11.46 -22.37 94.36
N TYR A 233 -11.17 -23.68 94.34
CA TYR A 233 -10.82 -24.47 93.15
C TYR A 233 -11.81 -24.30 92.00
N LYS A 234 -13.09 -24.05 92.31
CA LYS A 234 -14.13 -23.81 91.31
C LYS A 234 -13.86 -22.53 90.51
N THR A 235 -13.54 -21.43 91.18
CA THR A 235 -13.25 -20.16 90.52
C THR A 235 -11.99 -20.24 89.65
N MET A 236 -10.96 -20.96 90.10
CA MET A 236 -9.76 -21.21 89.29
C MET A 236 -10.05 -22.09 88.07
N LEU A 237 -10.89 -23.13 88.22
CA LEU A 237 -11.26 -24.00 87.12
C LEU A 237 -12.12 -23.26 86.08
N ASP A 238 -13.04 -22.40 86.52
CA ASP A 238 -13.88 -21.58 85.65
C ASP A 238 -13.02 -20.55 84.87
N ASP A 239 -12.06 -19.88 85.53
CA ASP A 239 -11.10 -18.97 84.88
C ASP A 239 -10.20 -19.71 83.87
N LEU A 240 -9.71 -20.91 84.23
CA LEU A 240 -8.91 -21.73 83.34
C LEU A 240 -9.71 -22.18 82.10
N ASN A 241 -10.97 -22.57 82.29
CA ASN A 241 -11.85 -22.96 81.18
C ASN A 241 -12.17 -21.76 80.27
N LEU A 242 -12.38 -20.57 80.84
CA LEU A 242 -12.57 -19.35 80.05
C LEU A 242 -11.32 -19.00 79.23
N LYS A 243 -10.13 -19.07 79.83
CA LYS A 243 -8.85 -18.86 79.13
C LYS A 243 -8.65 -19.90 78.02
N TYR A 244 -8.96 -21.16 78.27
CA TYR A 244 -8.90 -22.22 77.26
C TYR A 244 -9.81 -21.90 76.07
N GLN A 245 -11.05 -21.48 76.31
CA GLN A 245 -11.97 -21.06 75.23
C GLN A 245 -11.45 -19.84 74.44
N GLN A 246 -10.80 -18.88 75.10
CA GLN A 246 -10.17 -17.74 74.43
C GLN A 246 -9.02 -18.19 73.52
N VAL A 247 -8.17 -19.11 73.99
CA VAL A 247 -7.07 -19.67 73.20
C VAL A 247 -7.59 -20.43 71.97
N CYS A 248 -8.62 -21.27 72.12
CA CYS A 248 -9.23 -21.96 70.97
C CYS A 248 -9.78 -20.98 69.92
N LYS A 249 -10.46 -19.90 70.35
CA LYS A 249 -10.96 -18.87 69.42
C LYS A 249 -9.82 -18.14 68.70
N LEU A 250 -8.73 -17.84 69.40
CA LEU A 250 -7.55 -17.22 68.78
C LEU A 250 -6.89 -18.16 67.75
N GLN A 251 -6.83 -19.46 68.03
CA GLN A 251 -6.33 -20.47 67.09
C GLN A 251 -7.24 -20.58 65.85
N GLU A 252 -8.56 -20.56 66.00
CA GLU A 252 -9.51 -20.56 64.88
C GLU A 252 -9.35 -19.30 64.00
N ILE A 253 -9.20 -18.13 64.62
CA ILE A 253 -8.94 -16.87 63.89
C ILE A 253 -7.60 -16.94 63.15
N GLN A 254 -6.56 -17.48 63.78
CA GLN A 254 -5.24 -17.63 63.15
C GLN A 254 -5.29 -18.61 61.97
N ALA A 255 -5.95 -19.76 62.12
CA ALA A 255 -6.15 -20.73 61.04
C ALA A 255 -6.93 -20.13 59.86
N ALA A 256 -7.99 -19.35 60.15
CA ALA A 256 -8.75 -18.66 59.11
C ALA A 256 -7.89 -17.62 58.36
N ARG A 257 -7.04 -16.86 59.05
CA ARG A 257 -6.10 -15.92 58.41
C ARG A 257 -5.08 -16.62 57.53
N VAL A 258 -4.49 -17.73 57.99
CA VAL A 258 -3.55 -18.53 57.18
C VAL A 258 -4.23 -19.04 55.92
N ALA A 259 -5.44 -19.60 56.02
CA ALA A 259 -6.20 -20.04 54.86
C ALA A 259 -6.53 -18.89 53.89
N GLU A 260 -6.84 -17.70 54.39
CA GLU A 260 -7.07 -16.51 53.57
C GLU A 260 -5.80 -16.10 52.80
N TYR A 261 -4.64 -16.10 53.46
CA TYR A 261 -3.36 -15.81 52.82
C TYR A 261 -3.00 -16.85 51.76
N ASP A 262 -3.19 -18.14 52.06
CA ASP A 262 -2.95 -19.23 51.09
C ASP A 262 -3.83 -19.07 49.86
N MET A 263 -5.13 -18.75 50.03
CA MET A 263 -6.02 -18.50 48.91
C MET A 263 -5.61 -17.28 48.07
N LYS A 264 -5.18 -16.18 48.72
CA LYS A 264 -4.66 -14.99 48.01
C LYS A 264 -3.40 -15.33 47.22
N PHE A 265 -2.52 -16.15 47.78
CA PHE A 265 -1.28 -16.56 47.15
C PHE A 265 -1.52 -17.48 45.94
N VAL A 266 -2.42 -18.45 46.06
CA VAL A 266 -2.85 -19.29 44.92
C VAL A 266 -3.43 -18.44 43.80
N LYS A 267 -4.32 -17.49 44.12
CA LYS A 267 -4.91 -16.58 43.11
C LYS A 267 -3.85 -15.70 42.45
N MET A 268 -2.85 -15.23 43.21
CA MET A 268 -1.72 -14.48 42.66
C MET A 268 -0.91 -15.33 41.67
N PHE A 269 -0.62 -16.58 41.99
CA PHE A 269 0.09 -17.49 41.07
C PHE A 269 -0.71 -17.83 39.82
N GLU A 270 -2.01 -18.07 39.95
CA GLU A 270 -2.88 -18.31 38.79
C GLU A 270 -2.89 -17.11 37.85
N ASN A 271 -3.05 -15.89 38.41
CA ASN A 271 -2.98 -14.65 37.64
C ASN A 271 -1.62 -14.48 36.94
N HIS A 272 -0.52 -14.75 37.65
CA HIS A 272 0.83 -14.66 37.08
C HIS A 272 1.04 -15.69 35.96
N ARG A 273 0.59 -16.93 36.16
CA ARG A 273 0.64 -18.00 35.15
C ARG A 273 -0.14 -17.62 33.90
N ASP A 274 -1.34 -17.07 34.05
CA ASP A 274 -2.17 -16.61 32.93
C ASP A 274 -1.57 -15.39 32.22
N LEU A 275 -0.87 -14.52 32.94
CA LEU A 275 -0.14 -13.41 32.36
C LEU A 275 1.06 -13.90 31.53
N VAL A 276 1.86 -14.82 32.07
CA VAL A 276 2.99 -15.44 31.34
C VAL A 276 2.51 -16.15 30.09
N LYS A 277 1.40 -16.91 30.17
CA LYS A 277 0.81 -17.59 29.03
C LYS A 277 0.38 -16.60 27.93
N ARG A 278 -0.35 -15.54 28.30
CA ARG A 278 -0.76 -14.47 27.35
C ARG A 278 0.44 -13.72 26.78
N SER A 279 1.51 -13.54 27.55
CA SER A 279 2.74 -12.93 27.06
C SER A 279 3.40 -13.79 25.99
N LYS A 280 3.50 -15.09 26.24
CA LYS A 280 4.07 -16.06 25.30
C LYS A 280 3.24 -16.16 24.00
N GLU A 281 1.92 -16.21 24.11
CA GLU A 281 1.04 -16.23 22.92
C GLU A 281 1.20 -14.96 22.06
N ARG A 282 1.41 -13.79 22.68
CA ARG A 282 1.70 -12.55 21.95
C ARG A 282 3.07 -12.59 21.29
N GLU A 283 4.09 -13.10 21.99
CA GLU A 283 5.44 -13.26 21.45
C GLU A 283 5.46 -14.19 20.24
N ASP A 284 4.84 -15.37 20.34
CA ASP A 284 4.71 -16.33 19.25
C ASP A 284 4.01 -15.71 18.03
N SER A 285 2.93 -14.94 18.26
CA SER A 285 2.21 -14.24 17.20
C SER A 285 3.04 -13.13 16.52
N LEU A 286 3.89 -12.42 17.28
CA LEU A 286 4.79 -11.42 16.73
C LEU A 286 5.91 -12.07 15.91
N ILE A 287 6.45 -13.19 16.36
CA ILE A 287 7.46 -13.96 15.61
C ILE A 287 6.88 -14.46 14.28
N GLU A 288 5.64 -14.98 14.28
CA GLU A 288 4.97 -15.40 13.04
C GLU A 288 4.79 -14.24 12.06
N LEU A 289 4.37 -13.06 12.55
CA LEU A 289 4.22 -11.86 11.73
C LEU A 289 5.55 -11.37 11.15
N VAL A 290 6.62 -11.38 11.94
CA VAL A 290 7.98 -11.02 11.46
C VAL A 290 8.40 -11.97 10.34
N ASN A 291 8.24 -13.27 10.53
CA ASN A 291 8.56 -14.28 9.51
C ASN A 291 7.74 -14.12 8.22
N GLU A 292 6.47 -13.71 8.31
CA GLU A 292 5.64 -13.39 7.15
C GLU A 292 6.16 -12.17 6.40
N LYS A 293 6.53 -11.10 7.13
CA LYS A 293 7.09 -9.88 6.55
C LYS A 293 8.47 -10.06 5.94
N GLU A 294 9.31 -10.92 6.51
CA GLU A 294 10.59 -11.30 5.91
C GLU A 294 10.39 -12.03 4.58
N LYS A 295 9.41 -12.95 4.49
CA LYS A 295 9.07 -13.61 3.22
C LYS A 295 8.56 -12.62 2.18
N GLU A 296 7.69 -11.69 2.55
CA GLU A 296 7.22 -10.63 1.65
C GLU A 296 8.39 -9.75 1.15
N ALA A 297 9.31 -9.39 2.04
CA ALA A 297 10.49 -8.60 1.69
C ALA A 297 11.42 -9.35 0.72
N HIS A 298 11.63 -10.66 0.94
CA HIS A 298 12.42 -11.49 0.04
C HIS A 298 11.80 -11.56 -1.37
N LEU A 299 10.49 -11.79 -1.46
CA LEU A 299 9.78 -11.81 -2.76
C LEU A 299 9.87 -10.46 -3.48
N ALA A 300 9.73 -9.35 -2.74
CA ALA A 300 9.89 -8.02 -3.30
C ALA A 300 11.32 -7.78 -3.81
N GLN A 301 12.34 -8.28 -3.11
CA GLN A 301 13.74 -8.18 -3.53
C GLN A 301 14.01 -8.99 -4.80
N GLU A 302 13.46 -10.20 -4.92
CA GLU A 302 13.55 -11.01 -6.13
C GLU A 302 12.92 -10.30 -7.35
N GLU A 303 11.75 -9.68 -7.16
CA GLU A 303 11.07 -8.94 -8.23
C GLU A 303 11.86 -7.69 -8.65
N ILE A 304 12.48 -6.97 -7.71
CA ILE A 304 13.38 -5.85 -8.02
C ILE A 304 14.57 -6.32 -8.85
N LEU A 305 15.19 -7.45 -8.51
CA LEU A 305 16.30 -8.02 -9.27
C LEU A 305 15.86 -8.42 -10.69
N ARG A 306 14.68 -9.04 -10.81
CA ARG A 306 14.08 -9.40 -12.10
C ARG A 306 13.88 -8.15 -12.98
N LEU A 307 13.25 -7.11 -12.45
CA LEU A 307 13.02 -5.86 -13.17
C LEU A 307 14.32 -5.14 -13.54
N ARG A 308 15.34 -5.17 -12.68
CA ARG A 308 16.67 -4.63 -13.01
C ARG A 308 17.31 -5.36 -14.20
N SER A 309 17.20 -6.69 -14.24
CA SER A 309 17.71 -7.48 -15.37
C SER A 309 16.98 -7.16 -16.69
N GLU A 310 15.66 -6.95 -16.61
CA GLU A 310 14.82 -6.60 -17.76
C GLU A 310 15.15 -5.19 -18.28
N ASN A 311 15.31 -4.21 -17.39
CA ASN A 311 15.75 -2.87 -17.75
C ASN A 311 17.14 -2.88 -18.41
N SER A 312 18.09 -3.67 -17.87
CA SER A 312 19.42 -3.79 -18.48
C SER A 312 19.35 -4.35 -19.91
N LYS A 313 18.44 -5.30 -20.17
CA LYS A 313 18.19 -5.82 -21.52
C LYS A 313 17.63 -4.73 -22.44
N PHE A 314 16.66 -3.94 -21.99
CA PHE A 314 16.09 -2.85 -22.78
C PHE A 314 17.10 -1.74 -23.07
N GLU A 315 18.00 -1.43 -22.12
CA GLU A 315 19.08 -0.47 -22.34
C GLU A 315 20.04 -0.94 -23.45
N LEU A 316 20.39 -2.23 -23.46
CA LEU A 316 21.22 -2.83 -24.51
C LEU A 316 20.52 -2.81 -25.87
N GLU A 317 19.23 -3.14 -25.92
CA GLU A 317 18.43 -3.07 -27.15
C GLU A 317 18.34 -1.63 -27.69
N ASN A 318 18.06 -0.66 -26.83
CA ASN A 318 18.03 0.75 -27.20
C ASN A 318 19.37 1.25 -27.71
N LYS A 319 20.48 0.83 -27.08
CA LYS A 319 21.83 1.15 -27.56
C LYS A 319 22.06 0.59 -28.97
N THR A 320 21.69 -0.67 -29.19
CA THR A 320 21.83 -1.34 -30.50
C THR A 320 20.99 -0.65 -31.58
N LEU A 321 19.74 -0.28 -31.26
CA LEU A 321 18.88 0.47 -32.19
C LEU A 321 19.44 1.84 -32.52
N LYS A 322 20.05 2.53 -31.55
CA LYS A 322 20.69 3.83 -31.76
C LYS A 322 21.89 3.70 -32.70
N GLU A 323 22.76 2.71 -32.48
CA GLU A 323 23.90 2.43 -33.36
C GLU A 323 23.44 2.08 -34.79
N ASN A 324 22.39 1.28 -34.93
CA ASN A 324 21.79 0.97 -36.24
C ASN A 324 21.22 2.21 -36.95
N ASN A 325 20.52 3.07 -36.22
CA ASN A 325 19.98 4.32 -36.77
C ASN A 325 21.10 5.27 -37.21
N GLU A 326 22.17 5.39 -36.43
CA GLU A 326 23.35 6.18 -36.79
C GLU A 326 24.05 5.61 -38.04
N SER A 327 24.11 4.27 -38.17
CA SER A 327 24.62 3.60 -39.38
C SER A 327 23.76 3.91 -40.61
N LEU A 328 22.43 3.80 -40.50
CA LEU A 328 21.50 4.12 -41.59
C LEU A 328 21.55 5.59 -41.99
N LEU A 329 21.70 6.51 -41.03
CA LEU A 329 21.87 7.94 -41.33
C LEU A 329 23.14 8.20 -42.12
N LYS A 330 24.26 7.56 -41.75
CA LYS A 330 25.52 7.63 -42.53
C LYS A 330 25.33 7.07 -43.94
N GLU A 331 24.61 5.96 -44.09
CA GLU A 331 24.30 5.39 -45.41
C GLU A 331 23.48 6.38 -46.25
N ILE A 332 22.43 6.98 -45.69
CA ILE A 332 21.61 8.01 -46.36
C ILE A 332 22.48 9.21 -46.78
N GLU A 333 23.39 9.67 -45.92
CA GLU A 333 24.31 10.78 -46.23
C GLU A 333 25.28 10.44 -47.38
N THR A 334 25.70 9.16 -47.51
CA THR A 334 26.56 8.73 -48.62
C THR A 334 25.82 8.62 -49.95
N VAL A 335 24.51 8.41 -49.94
CA VAL A 335 23.69 8.40 -51.16
C VAL A 335 23.58 9.82 -51.69
N ASN A 336 24.46 10.17 -52.63
CA ASN A 336 24.40 11.46 -53.32
C ASN A 336 23.04 11.60 -54.03
N PRO A 337 22.17 12.55 -53.63
CA PRO A 337 20.85 12.70 -54.25
C PRO A 337 20.91 13.44 -55.59
N ALA A 338 22.06 14.05 -55.95
CA ALA A 338 22.20 14.86 -57.15
C ALA A 338 21.82 14.16 -58.48
N PRO A 339 22.19 12.89 -58.77
CA PRO A 339 21.78 12.23 -60.01
C PRO A 339 20.27 11.98 -60.05
N LEU A 340 19.67 11.54 -58.94
CA LEU A 340 18.21 11.38 -58.82
C LEU A 340 17.47 12.72 -58.98
N LEU A 341 17.96 13.78 -58.36
CA LEU A 341 17.38 15.12 -58.49
C LEU A 341 17.48 15.66 -59.93
N LYS A 342 18.61 15.39 -60.62
CA LYS A 342 18.76 15.72 -62.04
C LYS A 342 17.77 14.95 -62.91
N GLU A 343 17.58 13.66 -62.65
CA GLU A 343 16.63 12.83 -63.37
C GLU A 343 15.18 13.28 -63.13
N VAL A 344 14.80 13.59 -61.88
CA VAL A 344 13.48 14.17 -61.56
C VAL A 344 13.28 15.51 -62.26
N ALA A 345 14.29 16.38 -62.29
CA ALA A 345 14.20 17.66 -62.99
C ALA A 345 14.03 17.48 -64.50
N PHE A 346 14.74 16.52 -65.10
CA PHE A 346 14.60 16.16 -66.52
C PHE A 346 13.20 15.63 -66.83
N LEU A 347 12.68 14.70 -66.01
CA LEU A 347 11.32 14.16 -66.16
C LEU A 347 10.25 15.25 -66.02
N ARG A 348 10.40 16.16 -65.06
CA ARG A 348 9.50 17.32 -64.91
C ARG A 348 9.49 18.22 -66.15
N LYS A 349 10.66 18.45 -66.76
CA LYS A 349 10.76 19.23 -68.00
C LYS A 349 10.03 18.51 -69.15
N ASN A 350 10.23 17.20 -69.29
CA ASN A 350 9.55 16.41 -70.32
C ASN A 350 8.03 16.42 -70.13
N ILE A 351 7.56 16.30 -68.88
CA ILE A 351 6.12 16.42 -68.57
C ILE A 351 5.59 17.77 -69.00
N ALA A 352 6.27 18.88 -68.67
CA ALA A 352 5.85 20.21 -69.07
C ALA A 352 5.83 20.40 -70.60
N GLU A 353 6.79 19.82 -71.33
CA GLU A 353 6.79 19.82 -72.80
C GLU A 353 5.62 19.02 -73.37
N LEU A 354 5.34 17.83 -72.82
CA LEU A 354 4.19 17.01 -73.21
C LEU A 354 2.87 17.71 -72.90
N GLU A 355 2.73 18.36 -71.76
CA GLU A 355 1.56 19.17 -71.41
C GLU A 355 1.37 20.34 -72.39
N LYS A 356 2.46 20.98 -72.82
CA LYS A 356 2.41 22.03 -73.85
C LYS A 356 1.99 21.48 -75.22
N ILE A 357 2.49 20.31 -75.60
CA ILE A 357 2.07 19.61 -76.83
C ILE A 357 0.60 19.23 -76.74
N LEU A 358 0.15 18.73 -75.58
CA LEU A 358 -1.25 18.39 -75.33
C LEU A 358 -2.13 19.64 -75.44
N ALA A 359 -1.76 20.75 -74.80
CA ALA A 359 -2.50 22.00 -74.88
C ALA A 359 -2.62 22.54 -76.31
N ASN A 360 -1.56 22.37 -77.13
CA ASN A 360 -1.55 22.79 -78.54
C ASN A 360 -2.30 21.83 -79.47
N SER A 361 -2.21 20.52 -79.23
CA SER A 361 -2.91 19.49 -80.03
C SER A 361 -4.40 19.42 -79.72
N TYR A 362 -4.77 19.77 -78.49
CA TYR A 362 -6.14 20.04 -78.06
C TYR A 362 -6.48 21.53 -78.12
N SER A 363 -5.96 22.26 -79.12
CA SER A 363 -6.50 23.57 -79.46
C SER A 363 -8.01 23.42 -79.63
N LYS A 364 -8.75 24.11 -78.77
CA LYS A 364 -10.21 24.24 -78.81
C LYS A 364 -10.68 24.59 -80.22
N GLU A 365 -9.89 25.35 -80.97
CA GLU A 365 -10.16 25.76 -82.34
C GLU A 365 -10.11 24.59 -83.33
N PHE A 366 -9.21 23.62 -83.14
CA PHE A 366 -9.15 22.41 -83.98
C PHE A 366 -10.38 21.53 -83.75
N TYR A 367 -10.76 21.32 -82.49
CA TYR A 367 -11.97 20.55 -82.16
C TYR A 367 -13.25 21.29 -82.55
N GLU A 368 -13.32 22.61 -82.38
CA GLU A 368 -14.43 23.44 -82.84
C GLU A 368 -14.55 23.43 -84.38
N ALA A 369 -13.45 23.53 -85.11
CA ALA A 369 -13.47 23.42 -86.58
C ALA A 369 -13.97 22.04 -87.04
N LYS A 370 -13.50 20.97 -86.39
CA LYS A 370 -13.94 19.60 -86.68
C LYS A 370 -15.38 19.35 -86.22
N LEU A 371 -15.84 20.03 -85.16
CA LEU A 371 -17.24 20.02 -84.73
C LEU A 371 -18.11 20.70 -85.76
N VAL A 372 -17.71 21.88 -86.25
CA VAL A 372 -18.42 22.62 -87.31
C VAL A 372 -18.48 21.81 -88.60
N GLU A 373 -17.39 21.13 -88.99
CA GLU A 373 -17.38 20.20 -90.13
C GLU A 373 -18.36 19.05 -89.90
N LYS A 374 -18.35 18.43 -88.72
CA LYS A 374 -19.30 17.38 -88.37
C LYS A 374 -20.74 17.88 -88.32
N ASP A 375 -21.00 19.10 -87.84
CA ASP A 375 -22.33 19.71 -87.81
C ASP A 375 -22.81 20.03 -89.22
N GLN A 376 -21.92 20.43 -90.13
CA GLN A 376 -22.25 20.57 -91.55
C GLN A 376 -22.59 19.22 -92.18
N ILE A 377 -21.82 18.16 -91.87
CA ILE A 377 -22.12 16.79 -92.31
C ILE A 377 -23.46 16.33 -91.74
N ILE A 378 -23.71 16.51 -90.44
CA ILE A 378 -24.96 16.16 -89.76
C ILE A 378 -26.12 16.95 -90.36
N THR A 379 -25.95 18.24 -90.65
CA THR A 379 -26.96 19.06 -91.30
C THR A 379 -27.25 18.57 -92.72
N SER A 380 -26.21 18.16 -93.46
CA SER A 380 -26.36 17.56 -94.79
C SER A 380 -27.08 16.20 -94.72
N MET A 381 -26.74 15.36 -93.72
CA MET A 381 -27.39 14.08 -93.48
C MET A 381 -28.84 14.28 -93.01
N HIS A 382 -29.13 15.22 -92.11
CA HIS A 382 -30.50 15.55 -91.72
C HIS A 382 -31.31 16.06 -92.91
N ARG A 383 -30.69 16.83 -93.82
CA ARG A 383 -31.34 17.25 -95.07
C ARG A 383 -31.61 16.06 -96.00
N GLN A 384 -30.72 15.07 -96.04
CA GLN A 384 -30.90 13.81 -96.79
C GLN A 384 -31.93 12.87 -96.14
N LEU A 385 -31.95 12.79 -94.81
CA LEU A 385 -32.88 11.97 -94.02
C LEU A 385 -34.29 12.58 -93.99
N ARG A 386 -34.44 13.91 -94.02
CA ARG A 386 -35.74 14.59 -94.19
C ARG A 386 -36.41 14.27 -95.53
N ASN A 387 -35.65 13.73 -96.50
CA ASN A 387 -36.13 13.27 -97.81
C ASN A 387 -36.19 11.73 -97.94
N ARG A 388 -36.05 10.97 -96.85
CA ARG A 388 -36.16 9.50 -96.86
C ARG A 388 -37.38 9.06 -96.02
N PRO A 389 -38.22 8.12 -96.50
CA PRO A 389 -39.32 7.57 -95.72
C PRO A 389 -38.74 6.83 -94.50
N CYS A 390 -39.27 7.19 -93.34
CA CYS A 390 -38.88 6.70 -92.03
C CYS A 390 -39.29 5.23 -91.87
N GLU A 391 -38.32 4.31 -91.80
CA GLU A 391 -38.51 3.01 -91.15
C GLU A 391 -37.93 3.11 -89.73
N SER A 392 -38.79 2.76 -88.78
CA SER A 392 -38.58 2.81 -87.35
C SER A 392 -37.66 1.68 -86.88
N ASP A 393 -36.86 1.99 -85.86
CA ASP A 393 -36.81 1.26 -84.58
C ASP A 393 -35.39 1.10 -84.04
N THR A 394 -35.12 1.81 -82.95
CA THR A 394 -34.33 1.24 -81.85
C THR A 394 -34.62 2.05 -80.58
N ARG A 395 -35.34 1.41 -79.65
CA ARG A 395 -35.51 1.89 -78.28
C ARG A 395 -34.36 1.42 -77.40
N GLU A 396 -33.79 2.40 -76.72
CA GLU A 396 -33.13 2.43 -75.41
C GLU A 396 -33.55 1.30 -74.45
N SER A 397 -32.65 0.64 -73.72
CA SER A 397 -31.73 1.11 -72.67
C SER A 397 -32.39 1.23 -71.27
N GLN A 398 -31.61 0.78 -70.27
CA GLN A 398 -31.72 0.98 -68.82
C GLN A 398 -32.60 0.02 -68.00
N ASN A 399 -31.96 -0.97 -67.37
CA ASN A 399 -32.48 -1.74 -66.21
C ASN A 399 -31.35 -2.47 -65.43
N SER A 400 -30.18 -1.86 -65.21
CA SER A 400 -29.03 -2.53 -64.55
C SER A 400 -28.77 -2.13 -63.10
N SER A 401 -29.52 -1.20 -62.51
CA SER A 401 -29.23 -0.71 -61.14
C SER A 401 -29.81 -1.58 -60.02
N ILE A 402 -30.79 -2.45 -60.32
CA ILE A 402 -31.49 -3.24 -59.29
C ILE A 402 -30.73 -4.53 -58.92
N SER A 403 -29.94 -5.12 -59.83
CA SER A 403 -29.29 -6.42 -59.54
C SER A 403 -28.10 -6.33 -58.58
N ILE A 404 -27.43 -5.18 -58.52
CA ILE A 404 -26.19 -5.01 -57.72
C ILE A 404 -26.49 -5.01 -56.20
N ILE A 405 -27.68 -4.56 -55.80
CA ILE A 405 -28.08 -4.49 -54.39
C ILE A 405 -28.38 -5.89 -53.83
N ASP A 406 -29.01 -6.74 -54.64
CA ASP A 406 -29.36 -8.11 -54.25
C ASP A 406 -28.10 -8.99 -54.13
N GLU A 407 -27.10 -8.77 -55.00
CA GLU A 407 -25.81 -9.47 -54.94
C GLU A 407 -25.02 -9.18 -53.65
N LEU A 408 -25.07 -7.94 -53.15
CA LEU A 408 -24.40 -7.57 -51.89
C LEU A 408 -25.03 -8.29 -50.69
N ASP A 409 -26.37 -8.29 -50.61
CA ASP A 409 -27.08 -8.94 -49.52
C ASP A 409 -26.91 -10.47 -49.51
N GLU A 410 -26.77 -11.09 -50.68
CA GLU A 410 -26.47 -12.52 -50.80
C GLU A 410 -25.04 -12.82 -50.35
N SER A 411 -24.06 -12.01 -50.76
CA SER A 411 -22.67 -12.15 -50.35
C SER A 411 -22.48 -11.96 -48.84
N VAL A 412 -23.14 -10.97 -48.23
CA VAL A 412 -23.10 -10.75 -46.77
C VAL A 412 -23.67 -11.96 -46.02
N ARG A 413 -24.80 -12.51 -46.46
CA ARG A 413 -25.40 -13.71 -45.84
C ARG A 413 -24.50 -14.93 -45.97
N PHE A 414 -23.90 -15.13 -47.14
CA PHE A 414 -22.96 -16.22 -47.40
C PHE A 414 -21.73 -16.14 -46.48
N HIS A 415 -21.12 -14.96 -46.38
CA HIS A 415 -19.94 -14.75 -45.53
C HIS A 415 -20.26 -14.81 -44.03
N ALA A 416 -21.41 -14.28 -43.59
CA ALA A 416 -21.85 -14.39 -42.19
C ALA A 416 -22.05 -15.85 -41.77
N LYS A 417 -22.62 -16.67 -42.67
CA LYS A 417 -22.83 -18.10 -42.43
C LYS A 417 -21.51 -18.89 -42.41
N SER A 418 -20.56 -18.56 -43.29
CA SER A 418 -19.26 -19.26 -43.31
C SER A 418 -18.38 -18.96 -42.09
N LEU A 419 -18.59 -17.82 -41.43
CA LEU A 419 -17.87 -17.44 -40.20
C LEU A 419 -18.57 -17.87 -38.90
N ASN A 420 -19.73 -18.54 -38.96
CA ASN A 420 -20.51 -18.93 -37.78
C ASN A 420 -20.75 -17.78 -36.79
N LEU A 421 -21.13 -16.61 -37.31
CA LEU A 421 -21.40 -15.45 -36.46
C LEU A 421 -22.59 -15.73 -35.54
N LEU A 422 -22.43 -15.44 -34.24
CA LEU A 422 -23.44 -15.69 -33.21
C LEU A 422 -24.67 -14.78 -33.36
N GLU A 423 -24.47 -13.56 -33.86
CA GLU A 423 -25.53 -12.58 -34.08
C GLU A 423 -25.78 -12.35 -35.58
N PRO A 424 -27.02 -12.08 -36.00
CA PRO A 424 -27.30 -11.73 -37.39
C PRO A 424 -26.79 -10.33 -37.72
N LEU A 425 -26.23 -10.15 -38.93
CA LEU A 425 -26.01 -8.81 -39.47
C LEU A 425 -27.33 -8.21 -39.96
N ILE A 426 -27.71 -7.06 -39.41
CA ILE A 426 -28.95 -6.36 -39.76
C ILE A 426 -28.61 -5.21 -40.71
N ARG A 427 -29.23 -5.18 -41.89
CA ARG A 427 -29.04 -4.07 -42.86
C ARG A 427 -29.71 -2.79 -42.32
N ASP A 428 -28.94 -1.71 -42.23
CA ASP A 428 -29.40 -0.38 -41.82
C ASP A 428 -29.67 0.50 -43.06
N LYS A 429 -28.70 0.56 -43.99
CA LYS A 429 -28.81 1.28 -45.28
C LYS A 429 -28.14 0.48 -46.41
N GLU A 430 -28.17 1.00 -47.63
CA GLU A 430 -27.73 0.27 -48.84
C GLU A 430 -26.41 -0.50 -48.67
N GLN A 431 -25.39 0.16 -48.12
CA GLN A 431 -24.05 -0.40 -47.86
C GLN A 431 -23.70 -0.45 -46.36
N MET A 432 -24.68 -0.28 -45.47
CA MET A 432 -24.44 -0.19 -44.03
C MET A 432 -25.15 -1.33 -43.29
N TYR A 433 -24.41 -2.08 -42.49
CA TYR A 433 -24.89 -3.20 -41.71
C TYR A 433 -24.57 -3.00 -40.23
N ILE A 434 -25.37 -3.56 -39.33
CA ILE A 434 -25.17 -3.52 -37.89
C ILE A 434 -24.85 -4.92 -37.40
N TYR A 435 -23.78 -5.06 -36.62
CA TYR A 435 -23.38 -6.28 -35.94
C TYR A 435 -23.04 -5.96 -34.48
N GLY A 436 -23.76 -6.54 -33.52
CA GLY A 436 -23.72 -6.13 -32.12
C GLY A 436 -24.03 -4.65 -31.94
N HIS A 437 -23.05 -3.89 -31.46
CA HIS A 437 -23.17 -2.45 -31.18
C HIS A 437 -22.45 -1.57 -32.22
N ARG A 438 -21.96 -2.13 -33.34
CA ARG A 438 -21.19 -1.38 -34.34
C ARG A 438 -21.87 -1.36 -35.70
N LYS A 439 -21.65 -0.24 -36.41
CA LYS A 439 -22.05 -0.04 -37.80
C LYS A 439 -20.87 -0.35 -38.73
N LEU A 440 -21.11 -1.19 -39.72
CA LEU A 440 -20.15 -1.65 -40.72
C LEU A 440 -20.55 -1.11 -42.08
N SER A 441 -19.58 -0.57 -42.82
CA SER A 441 -19.78 -0.15 -44.21
C SER A 441 -19.21 -1.22 -45.13
N LEU A 442 -20.09 -1.95 -45.83
CA LEU A 442 -19.76 -3.11 -46.66
C LEU A 442 -19.98 -2.81 -48.14
N MET A 443 -19.08 -3.30 -48.98
CA MET A 443 -19.22 -3.22 -50.44
C MET A 443 -18.63 -4.45 -51.12
N LEU A 444 -19.12 -4.75 -52.32
CA LEU A 444 -18.54 -5.75 -53.21
C LEU A 444 -17.47 -5.09 -54.09
N PHE A 445 -16.27 -5.66 -54.08
CA PHE A 445 -15.19 -5.28 -54.98
C PHE A 445 -14.64 -6.54 -55.66
N ASN A 446 -14.84 -6.66 -56.98
CA ASN A 446 -14.47 -7.85 -57.77
C ASN A 446 -15.02 -9.16 -57.18
N GLY A 447 -16.26 -9.15 -56.70
CA GLY A 447 -16.91 -10.31 -56.07
C GLY A 447 -16.47 -10.60 -54.63
N ASN A 448 -15.50 -9.87 -54.09
CA ASN A 448 -15.07 -10.01 -52.70
C ASN A 448 -15.78 -8.99 -51.81
N LEU A 449 -16.27 -9.44 -50.67
CA LEU A 449 -16.90 -8.59 -49.66
C LEU A 449 -15.84 -7.84 -48.85
N MET A 450 -15.87 -6.52 -48.91
CA MET A 450 -14.90 -5.62 -48.26
C MET A 450 -15.60 -4.73 -47.23
N CYS A 451 -14.92 -4.45 -46.11
CA CYS A 451 -15.35 -3.55 -45.05
C CYS A 451 -14.49 -2.28 -45.02
N ARG A 452 -15.12 -1.10 -44.97
CA ARG A 452 -14.42 0.19 -44.88
C ARG A 452 -14.06 0.52 -43.44
N ILE A 453 -12.78 0.80 -43.18
CA ILE A 453 -12.23 1.13 -41.85
C ILE A 453 -11.25 2.30 -42.01
N GLY A 454 -11.58 3.45 -41.41
CA GLY A 454 -10.65 4.58 -41.35
C GLY A 454 -10.14 5.08 -42.70
N GLY A 455 -10.93 4.94 -43.78
CA GLY A 455 -10.53 5.33 -45.14
C GLY A 455 -9.88 4.23 -45.98
N THR A 456 -9.57 3.08 -45.38
CA THR A 456 -9.08 1.89 -46.10
C THR A 456 -10.18 0.82 -46.23
N PHE A 457 -10.02 -0.11 -47.17
CA PHE A 457 -10.92 -1.25 -47.35
C PHE A 457 -10.18 -2.54 -46.99
N LYS A 458 -10.76 -3.35 -46.10
CA LYS A 458 -10.22 -4.65 -45.71
C LYS A 458 -11.18 -5.78 -46.09
N PRO A 459 -10.70 -7.00 -46.38
CA PRO A 459 -11.56 -8.16 -46.57
C PRO A 459 -12.47 -8.39 -45.34
N PHE A 460 -13.75 -8.64 -45.58
CA PHE A 460 -14.74 -8.81 -44.51
C PHE A 460 -14.36 -9.91 -43.52
N LYS A 461 -13.82 -11.03 -44.02
CA LYS A 461 -13.35 -12.15 -43.19
C LYS A 461 -12.25 -11.72 -42.21
N GLU A 462 -11.20 -11.06 -42.71
CA GLU A 462 -10.08 -10.57 -41.88
C GLU A 462 -10.56 -9.57 -40.83
N TYR A 463 -11.50 -8.70 -41.21
CA TYR A 463 -12.07 -7.73 -40.26
C TYR A 463 -12.84 -8.42 -39.12
N MET A 464 -13.69 -9.39 -39.45
CA MET A 464 -14.52 -10.08 -38.45
C MET A 464 -13.71 -10.98 -37.53
N GLU A 465 -12.67 -11.65 -38.03
CA GLU A 465 -11.76 -12.46 -37.20
C GLU A 465 -11.05 -11.61 -36.15
N ASN A 466 -10.53 -10.44 -36.54
CA ASN A 466 -9.93 -9.49 -35.61
C ASN A 466 -10.95 -8.90 -34.62
N TYR A 467 -12.18 -8.64 -35.09
CA TYR A 467 -13.24 -8.07 -34.26
C TYR A 467 -13.73 -9.02 -33.17
N VAL A 468 -13.94 -10.31 -33.50
CA VAL A 468 -14.39 -11.33 -32.53
C VAL A 468 -13.34 -11.50 -31.42
N LEU A 469 -12.05 -11.45 -31.76
CA LEU A 469 -10.96 -11.49 -30.78
C LEU A 469 -10.96 -10.26 -29.86
N ASP A 470 -11.21 -9.07 -30.40
CA ASP A 470 -11.23 -7.82 -29.62
C ASP A 470 -12.44 -7.76 -28.65
N THR A 471 -13.59 -8.33 -29.04
CA THR A 471 -14.75 -8.42 -28.14
C THR A 471 -14.57 -9.37 -26.94
N SER A 472 -13.59 -10.28 -26.97
CA SER A 472 -13.22 -11.07 -25.78
C SER A 472 -12.49 -10.25 -24.71
N VAL A 473 -12.06 -9.01 -25.05
CA VAL A 473 -11.32 -8.09 -24.17
C VAL A 473 -12.19 -6.91 -23.68
N VAL A 474 -13.45 -6.80 -24.13
CA VAL A 474 -14.36 -5.73 -23.67
C VAL A 474 -14.96 -6.09 -22.31
N ARG A 475 -14.40 -5.49 -21.25
CA ARG A 475 -14.94 -5.42 -19.89
C ARG A 475 -16.46 -5.14 -19.92
N PRO A 476 -17.28 -5.81 -19.07
CA PRO A 476 -18.71 -5.55 -19.03
C PRO A 476 -18.99 -4.15 -18.47
N LEU A 477 -19.19 -3.17 -19.35
CA LEU A 477 -19.92 -1.94 -19.05
C LEU A 477 -21.41 -2.26 -18.97
N LYS A 478 -21.84 -2.87 -17.86
CA LYS A 478 -23.25 -2.91 -17.42
C LYS A 478 -23.32 -3.34 -15.96
N LYS A 479 -23.52 -2.36 -15.05
CA LYS A 479 -24.50 -2.38 -13.95
C LYS A 479 -24.26 -1.19 -12.99
N ARG A 480 -24.86 -0.04 -13.31
CA ARG A 480 -25.51 0.79 -12.28
C ARG A 480 -27.00 0.46 -12.37
N PHE A 481 -27.61 0.22 -11.21
CA PHE A 481 -28.98 -0.28 -10.98
C PHE A 481 -29.19 -1.78 -11.22
N THR A 482 -28.99 -2.57 -10.17
CA THR A 482 -30.07 -3.08 -9.30
C THR A 482 -29.42 -3.61 -8.01
N LEU A 483 -29.75 -2.96 -6.91
CA LEU A 483 -29.64 -3.50 -5.56
C LEU A 483 -30.69 -4.63 -5.48
N GLU A 484 -30.28 -5.79 -4.95
CA GLU A 484 -31.05 -7.02 -4.64
C GLU A 484 -30.52 -8.26 -5.38
N GLN A 485 -30.36 -9.32 -4.59
CA GLN A 485 -29.92 -10.68 -4.94
C GLN A 485 -28.41 -10.93 -4.98
N ASN A 486 -27.83 -11.04 -3.78
CA ASN A 486 -26.79 -12.02 -3.44
C ASN A 486 -26.79 -12.24 -1.92
N ILE A 487 -27.87 -12.85 -1.44
CA ILE A 487 -27.85 -13.72 -0.27
C ILE A 487 -28.01 -15.12 -0.86
N ASP A 488 -27.36 -16.12 -0.27
CA ASP A 488 -27.26 -17.53 -0.72
C ASP A 488 -25.99 -17.88 -1.49
N LYS A 489 -24.85 -17.69 -0.83
CA LYS A 489 -23.83 -18.73 -0.80
C LYS A 489 -23.49 -19.06 0.64
N GLU A 490 -24.22 -20.05 1.13
CA GLU A 490 -23.98 -20.78 2.36
C GLU A 490 -22.51 -21.23 2.38
N TYR A 491 -21.73 -20.60 3.24
CA TYR A 491 -20.35 -20.99 3.54
C TYR A 491 -20.45 -22.18 4.51
N ASP A 492 -20.07 -23.36 4.03
CA ASP A 492 -20.16 -24.63 4.77
C ASP A 492 -19.24 -24.62 6.00
N PHE A 493 -19.82 -24.24 7.14
CA PHE A 493 -19.17 -24.14 8.45
C PHE A 493 -18.82 -25.51 9.05
N GLU A 494 -19.44 -26.59 8.56
CA GLU A 494 -19.18 -27.95 9.07
C GLU A 494 -17.85 -28.49 8.54
N HIS A 495 -17.45 -28.10 7.32
CA HIS A 495 -16.18 -28.52 6.74
C HIS A 495 -14.96 -27.97 7.51
N PHE A 496 -15.11 -26.79 8.14
CA PHE A 496 -14.07 -26.17 8.98
C PHE A 496 -13.95 -26.81 10.37
N LYS A 497 -15.07 -27.24 10.97
CA LYS A 497 -15.04 -27.98 12.26
C LYS A 497 -14.42 -29.36 12.11
N GLU A 498 -14.64 -30.03 10.99
CA GLU A 498 -14.07 -31.36 10.74
C GLU A 498 -12.54 -31.32 10.55
N ALA A 499 -12.02 -30.21 9.99
CA ALA A 499 -10.59 -29.97 9.84
C ALA A 499 -9.88 -29.72 11.19
N GLN A 500 -10.53 -29.03 12.13
CA GLN A 500 -9.98 -28.82 13.49
C GLN A 500 -10.07 -30.06 14.39
N ALA A 501 -11.04 -30.96 14.16
CA ALA A 501 -11.16 -32.20 14.92
C ALA A 501 -10.04 -33.21 14.56
N LYS A 502 -9.61 -33.25 13.30
CA LYS A 502 -8.57 -34.17 12.81
C LYS A 502 -7.16 -33.79 13.30
N THR A 503 -6.89 -32.51 13.56
CA THR A 503 -5.59 -32.05 14.09
C THR A 503 -5.41 -32.34 15.58
N LYS A 504 -6.50 -32.46 16.36
CA LYS A 504 -6.41 -32.74 17.81
C LYS A 504 -6.20 -34.22 18.18
N GLN A 505 -6.35 -35.17 17.25
CA GLN A 505 -6.14 -36.60 17.54
C GLN A 505 -4.70 -37.10 17.27
N ALA A 506 -3.84 -36.31 16.63
CA ALA A 506 -2.47 -36.73 16.29
C ALA A 506 -1.42 -36.50 17.40
N ALA A 507 -1.77 -35.86 18.52
CA ALA A 507 -0.85 -35.56 19.61
C ALA A 507 -1.21 -36.31 20.91
N LYS A 508 -0.92 -37.61 20.97
CA LYS A 508 -0.79 -38.35 22.24
C LYS A 508 0.58 -39.04 22.29
N PRO A 509 1.47 -38.67 23.22
CA PRO A 509 2.72 -39.40 23.41
C PRO A 509 2.48 -40.68 24.21
N SER A 510 2.95 -41.80 23.69
CA SER A 510 3.01 -43.08 24.38
C SER A 510 4.09 -43.05 25.46
N ARG A 511 3.71 -43.05 26.74
CA ARG A 511 4.62 -43.24 27.88
C ARG A 511 4.43 -44.65 28.45
N ASN A 512 5.27 -45.59 28.00
CA ASN A 512 5.53 -46.84 28.70
C ASN A 512 6.83 -46.65 29.50
N VAL A 513 6.74 -46.52 30.82
CA VAL A 513 7.90 -46.65 31.71
C VAL A 513 7.62 -47.77 32.71
N HIS A 514 8.47 -48.79 32.60
CA HIS A 514 8.48 -50.01 33.37
C HIS A 514 9.12 -49.74 34.75
N VAL A 515 8.34 -49.79 35.83
CA VAL A 515 8.87 -49.68 37.20
C VAL A 515 9.21 -51.08 37.73
N LYS A 516 10.51 -51.41 37.79
CA LYS A 516 11.03 -52.55 38.55
C LYS A 516 11.00 -52.24 40.05
N ARG A 517 10.13 -52.94 40.79
CA ARG A 517 10.21 -53.04 42.26
C ARG A 517 11.46 -53.83 42.66
N LYS A 518 12.36 -53.20 43.42
CA LYS A 518 13.34 -53.90 44.26
C LYS A 518 12.77 -53.97 45.67
N SER A 519 12.50 -55.19 46.13
CA SER A 519 12.33 -55.54 47.53
C SER A 519 13.67 -55.41 48.25
N ARG A 520 13.64 -54.86 49.47
CA ARG A 520 14.69 -55.08 50.48
C ARG A 520 14.03 -55.61 51.75
N SER A 521 14.46 -56.82 52.09
CA SER A 521 14.58 -57.39 53.42
C SER A 521 15.53 -56.59 54.30
#